data_AF-A0A7W8LMQ0-F1
#
_entry.id   AF-A0A7W8LMQ0-F1
#
_cell.length_a   1.000
_cell.length_b   1.000
_cell.length_c   1.000
_cell.angle_alpha   90.00
_cell.angle_beta   90.00
_cell.angle_gamma   90.00
#
_symmetry.space_group_name_H-M   'P 1'
#
loop_
_entity.id
_entity.type
_entity.pdbx_description
1 polymer ?
#
loop_
_entity_poly.entity_id
_entity_poly.type
_entity_poly.pdbx_seq_one_letter_code
_entity_poly.pdbx_strand_id
1 'polypeptide(L)'
;MEMKAVRNTYSEFMEFDLQDVVSANVKRCVAESGLTAQELCYRTNLSIATINRLKAGEHLSIRGICALAEALGKNWREFFN
;
A
#
# COMPACT_ATOMS: atom_id res chain seq x y z
N MET A 1 -36.56 -11.78 -18.46
CA MET A 1 -36.04 -11.39 -17.13
C MET A 1 -34.59 -10.98 -17.34
N GLU A 2 -34.31 -9.68 -17.29
CA GLU A 2 -32.95 -9.16 -17.44
C GLU A 2 -32.18 -9.39 -16.13
N MET A 3 -31.13 -10.20 -16.18
CA MET A 3 -30.16 -10.32 -15.10
C MET A 3 -29.35 -9.01 -15.06
N LYS A 4 -29.65 -8.16 -14.06
CA LYS A 4 -28.78 -7.03 -13.71
C LYS A 4 -27.42 -7.60 -13.33
N ALA A 5 -26.40 -7.29 -14.12
CA ALA A 5 -25.01 -7.57 -13.78
C ALA A 5 -24.72 -6.96 -12.41
N VAL A 6 -24.60 -7.82 -11.40
CA VAL A 6 -24.13 -7.45 -10.07
C VAL A 6 -22.69 -7.00 -10.27
N ARG A 7 -22.47 -5.68 -10.33
CA ARG A 7 -21.13 -5.10 -10.19
C ARG A 7 -20.67 -5.48 -8.79
N ASN A 8 -19.89 -6.56 -8.68
CA ASN A 8 -19.16 -6.89 -7.46
C ASN A 8 -18.25 -5.72 -7.13
N THR A 9 -18.71 -4.83 -6.28
CA THR A 9 -17.88 -3.92 -5.50
C THR A 9 -17.07 -4.80 -4.56
N TYR A 10 -15.89 -5.25 -5.02
CA TYR A 10 -14.78 -5.75 -4.19
C TYR A 10 -14.29 -4.71 -3.14
N SER A 11 -15.07 -3.64 -2.93
CA SER A 11 -14.75 -2.39 -2.25
C SER A 11 -15.24 -2.36 -0.81
N GLU A 12 -16.07 -3.32 -0.39
CA GLU A 12 -16.76 -3.21 0.90
C GLU A 12 -16.56 -4.43 1.81
N PHE A 13 -15.62 -5.36 1.57
CA PHE A 13 -15.34 -6.46 2.53
C PHE A 13 -13.92 -7.09 2.47
N MET A 14 -12.93 -6.54 1.76
CA MET A 14 -11.50 -6.82 2.05
C MET A 14 -11.05 -6.14 3.37
N GLU A 15 -12.01 -5.94 4.27
CA GLU A 15 -12.13 -4.82 5.19
C GLU A 15 -11.56 -5.15 6.56
N PHE A 16 -10.82 -4.20 7.12
CA PHE A 16 -10.09 -4.28 8.39
C PHE A 16 -8.93 -5.27 8.46
N ASP A 17 -9.16 -6.59 8.54
CA ASP A 17 -8.07 -7.53 8.88
C ASP A 17 -6.96 -7.55 7.81
N LEU A 18 -7.33 -7.56 6.52
CA LEU A 18 -6.34 -7.49 5.44
C LEU A 18 -5.66 -6.11 5.40
N GLN A 19 -6.40 -5.04 5.67
CA GLN A 19 -5.82 -3.69 5.71
C GLN A 19 -4.81 -3.55 6.86
N ASP A 20 -5.07 -4.18 8.00
CA ASP A 20 -4.18 -4.19 9.16
C ASP A 20 -2.93 -5.02 8.90
N VAL A 21 -3.07 -6.19 8.25
CA VAL A 21 -1.91 -6.99 7.79
C VAL A 21 -1.06 -6.19 6.81
N VAL A 22 -1.67 -5.58 5.80
CA VAL A 22 -0.93 -4.77 4.81
C VAL A 22 -0.28 -3.55 5.47
N SER A 23 -0.98 -2.88 6.39
CA SER A 23 -0.45 -1.76 7.18
C SER A 23 0.77 -2.18 8.01
N ALA A 24 0.69 -3.29 8.72
CA ALA A 24 1.78 -3.84 9.52
C ALA A 24 2.99 -4.21 8.65
N ASN A 25 2.75 -4.86 7.51
CA ASN A 25 3.81 -5.23 6.57
C ASN A 25 4.46 -4.01 5.91
N VAL A 26 3.69 -2.98 5.54
CA VAL A 26 4.23 -1.73 5.01
C VAL A 26 5.13 -1.05 6.04
N LYS A 27 4.66 -0.92 7.29
CA LYS A 27 5.45 -0.36 8.39
C LYS A 27 6.76 -1.11 8.59
N ARG A 28 6.68 -2.44 8.65
CA ARG A 28 7.83 -3.32 8.83
C ARG A 28 8.85 -3.15 7.69
N CYS A 29 8.43 -3.30 6.45
CA CYS A 29 9.30 -3.18 5.27
C CYS A 29 9.96 -1.79 5.18
N VAL A 30 9.24 -0.71 5.50
CA VAL A 30 9.85 0.62 5.50
C VAL A 30 10.85 0.78 6.65
N ALA A 31 10.53 0.28 7.85
CA ALA A 31 11.45 0.32 8.99
C ALA A 31 12.74 -0.47 8.71
N GLU A 32 12.63 -1.68 8.14
CA GLU A 32 13.76 -2.53 7.75
C GLU A 32 14.64 -1.88 6.67
N SER A 33 14.06 -1.06 5.79
CA SER A 33 14.81 -0.40 4.72
C SER A 33 15.78 0.69 5.18
N GLY A 34 15.54 1.27 6.37
CA GLY A 34 16.28 2.44 6.86
C GLY A 34 16.08 3.73 6.04
N LEU A 35 15.19 3.75 5.05
CA LEU A 35 15.00 4.90 4.17
C LEU A 35 14.17 6.01 4.83
N THR A 36 14.61 7.26 4.63
CA THR A 36 13.84 8.43 5.07
C THR A 36 12.65 8.68 4.14
N ALA A 37 11.69 9.49 4.59
CA ALA A 37 10.56 9.87 3.74
C ALA A 37 11.01 10.68 2.50
N GLN A 38 12.10 11.45 2.62
CA GLN A 38 12.69 12.22 1.52
C GLN A 38 13.33 11.29 0.48
N GLU A 39 14.03 10.25 0.94
CA GLU A 39 14.65 9.26 0.07
C GLU A 39 13.59 8.45 -0.70
N LEU A 40 12.51 8.05 -0.03
CA LEU A 40 11.36 7.40 -0.66
C LEU A 40 10.62 8.33 -1.63
N CYS A 41 10.45 9.60 -1.28
CA CYS A 41 9.87 10.62 -2.17
C CYS A 41 10.68 10.74 -3.46
N TYR A 42 12.02 10.78 -3.36
CA TYR A 42 12.90 10.84 -4.52
C TYR A 42 12.78 9.61 -5.41
N ARG A 43 12.75 8.40 -4.82
CA ARG A 43 12.69 7.13 -5.57
C ARG A 43 11.33 6.85 -6.21
N THR A 44 10.25 7.25 -5.55
CA THR A 44 8.87 6.93 -5.99
C THR A 44 8.21 8.05 -6.79
N ASN A 45 8.78 9.26 -6.77
CA ASN A 45 8.15 10.50 -7.24
C ASN A 45 6.78 10.78 -6.59
N LEU A 46 6.50 10.20 -5.42
CA LEU A 46 5.33 10.50 -4.60
C LEU A 46 5.64 11.66 -3.66
N SER A 47 4.63 12.46 -3.32
CA SER A 47 4.81 13.53 -2.33
C SER A 47 5.18 12.96 -0.96
N ILE A 48 5.95 13.73 -0.18
CA ILE A 48 6.31 13.38 1.21
C ILE A 48 5.06 13.09 2.04
N ALA A 49 3.96 13.82 1.81
CA ALA A 49 2.69 13.57 2.49
C ALA A 49 2.11 12.18 2.18
N THR A 50 2.14 11.77 0.92
CA THR A 50 1.71 10.41 0.52
C THR A 50 2.62 9.34 1.10
N ILE A 51 3.94 9.56 1.10
CA ILE A 51 4.90 8.65 1.74
C ILE A 51 4.62 8.51 3.22
N ASN A 52 4.38 9.62 3.94
CA ASN A 52 4.09 9.56 5.37
C ASN A 52 2.79 8.81 5.67
N ARG A 53 1.74 8.94 4.85
CA ARG A 53 0.52 8.13 4.98
C ARG A 53 0.79 6.65 4.75
N LEU A 54 1.52 6.31 3.68
CA LEU A 54 1.92 4.92 3.41
C LEU A 54 2.73 4.33 4.59
N LYS A 55 3.70 5.09 5.11
CA LYS A 55 4.48 4.71 6.30
C LYS A 55 3.62 4.52 7.55
N ALA A 56 2.56 5.32 7.71
CA ALA A 56 1.59 5.17 8.78
C ALA A 56 0.63 4.00 8.55
N GLY A 57 0.68 3.35 7.39
CA GLY A 57 -0.26 2.29 7.01
C GLY A 57 -1.65 2.84 6.67
N GLU A 58 -1.73 4.12 6.33
CA GLU A 58 -2.96 4.85 6.07
C GLU A 58 -3.14 5.06 4.56
N HIS A 59 -4.40 5.05 4.09
CA HIS A 59 -4.76 5.37 2.71
C HIS A 59 -3.96 4.53 1.69
N LEU A 60 -3.85 3.23 1.99
CA LEU A 60 -3.08 2.24 1.24
C LEU A 60 -3.71 1.97 -0.13
N SER A 61 -3.38 2.79 -1.11
CA SER A 61 -3.73 2.54 -2.50
C SER A 61 -2.78 1.50 -3.11
N ILE A 62 -3.30 0.63 -3.98
CA ILE A 62 -2.48 -0.35 -4.72
C ILE A 62 -1.32 0.34 -5.45
N ARG A 63 -1.56 1.49 -6.09
CA ARG A 63 -0.52 2.27 -6.77
C ARG A 63 0.57 2.73 -5.80
N GLY A 64 0.19 3.19 -4.61
CA GLY A 64 1.14 3.60 -3.57
C GLY A 64 1.96 2.44 -3.03
N ILE A 65 1.33 1.28 -2.82
CA ILE A 65 2.02 0.05 -2.40
C ILE A 65 3.00 -0.42 -3.47
N CYS A 66 2.61 -0.45 -4.75
CA CYS A 66 3.51 -0.86 -5.83
C CYS A 66 4.71 0.07 -5.97
N ALA A 67 4.50 1.40 -5.95
CA ALA A 67 5.59 2.36 -6.01
C ALA A 67 6.54 2.21 -4.81
N LEU A 68 5.99 1.99 -3.62
CA LEU A 68 6.80 1.73 -2.43
C LEU A 68 7.58 0.41 -2.55
N ALA A 69 6.96 -0.65 -3.05
CA ALA A 69 7.62 -1.93 -3.30
C ALA A 69 8.84 -1.77 -4.22
N GLU A 70 8.67 -1.06 -5.33
CA GLU A 70 9.73 -0.77 -6.28
C GLU A 70 10.88 0.02 -5.63
N ALA A 71 10.57 1.08 -4.87
CA ALA A 71 11.58 1.87 -4.18
C ALA A 71 12.36 1.09 -3.11
N LEU A 72 11.74 0.04 -2.55
CA LEU A 72 12.32 -0.88 -1.60
C LEU A 72 12.99 -2.10 -2.26
N GLY A 73 12.90 -2.26 -3.57
CA GLY A 73 13.42 -3.44 -4.28
C GLY A 73 12.70 -4.74 -3.89
N LYS A 74 11.42 -4.66 -3.51
CA LYS A 74 10.60 -5.76 -3.01
C LYS A 74 9.49 -6.15 -3.97
N ASN A 75 8.99 -7.37 -3.85
CA ASN A 75 7.76 -7.74 -4.55
C ASN A 75 6.55 -7.15 -3.81
N TRP A 76 5.67 -6.44 -4.51
CA TRP A 76 4.49 -5.83 -3.88
C TRP A 76 3.58 -6.86 -3.18
N ARG A 77 3.64 -8.13 -3.58
CA ARG A 77 2.90 -9.21 -2.91
C ARG A 77 3.38 -9.47 -1.48
N GLU A 78 4.62 -9.13 -1.14
CA GLU A 78 5.14 -9.24 0.24
C GLU A 78 4.37 -8.38 1.24
N PHE A 79 3.64 -7.36 0.78
CA PHE A 79 2.79 -6.55 1.66
C PHE A 79 1.47 -7.24 2.01
N PHE A 80 1.06 -8.27 1.25
CA PHE A 80 -0.23 -8.95 1.41
C PHE A 80 -0.11 -10.35 2.06
N ASN A 81 1.11 -10.77 2.39
CA ASN A 81 1.42 -12.09 2.98
C ASN A 81 1.64 -12.03 4.48
#